data_AF-A0A965P1L1-F1
#
_entry.id   AF-A0A965P1L1-F1
#
_cell.length_a   1.000
_cell.length_b   1.000
_cell.length_c   1.000
_cell.angle_alpha   90.00
_cell.angle_beta   90.00
_cell.angle_gamma   90.00
#
_symmetry.space_group_name_H-M   'P 1'
#
loop_
_entity.id
_entity.type
_entity.pdbx_description
1 polymer ?
#
loop_
_entity_poly.entity_id
_entity_poly.type
_entity_poly.pdbx_seq_one_letter_code
_entity_poly.pdbx_strand_id
1 'polypeptide(L)'
;MNLDSLSYVKFGDVDGLGEFLFENGMQHQLFHDILAEKGVYSPKFPLIDADPSNLDDWLFVHNQEHQAIASALGLDNPFDLLDSDWNVEDDFYDWLSIHLNIHQQIISALGISNG
;
A
#
# COMPACT_ATOMS: atom_id res chain seq x y z
N MET A 1 11.62 3.38 -7.43
CA MET A 1 10.27 3.06 -6.94
C MET A 1 9.41 2.80 -8.16
N ASN A 2 8.68 1.69 -8.19
CA ASN A 2 7.87 1.34 -9.36
C ASN A 2 6.38 1.52 -9.04
N LEU A 3 5.83 2.69 -9.38
CA LEU A 3 4.40 2.95 -9.25
C LEU A 3 3.57 2.19 -10.30
N ASP A 4 4.18 1.83 -11.43
CA ASP A 4 3.50 1.06 -12.47
C ASP A 4 3.09 -0.32 -11.94
N SER A 5 3.97 -0.97 -11.19
CA SER A 5 3.69 -2.25 -10.51
C SER A 5 2.55 -2.16 -9.48
N LEU A 6 2.20 -0.97 -8.98
CA LEU A 6 1.05 -0.76 -8.10
C LEU A 6 -0.26 -0.45 -8.86
N SER A 7 -0.24 -0.41 -10.19
CA SER A 7 -1.38 0.09 -11.00
C SER A 7 -1.82 -0.84 -12.13
N TYR A 8 -1.01 -1.83 -12.51
CA TYR A 8 -1.26 -2.69 -13.66
C TYR A 8 -1.53 -4.17 -13.32
N VAL A 9 -1.79 -4.48 -12.05
CA VAL A 9 -2.16 -5.85 -11.64
C VAL A 9 -3.49 -6.19 -12.29
N LYS A 10 -3.55 -7.33 -12.98
CA LYS A 10 -4.79 -7.83 -13.58
C LYS A 10 -5.55 -8.67 -12.57
N PHE A 11 -6.87 -8.54 -12.58
CA PHE A 11 -7.72 -9.38 -11.74
C PHE A 11 -7.46 -10.88 -11.99
N GLY A 12 -7.19 -11.63 -10.92
CA GLY A 12 -6.85 -13.06 -10.98
C GLY A 12 -5.43 -13.41 -11.45
N ASP A 13 -4.57 -12.44 -11.71
CA ASP A 13 -3.15 -12.66 -12.07
C ASP A 13 -2.29 -12.82 -10.81
N VAL A 14 -2.07 -14.08 -10.41
CA VAL A 14 -1.32 -14.41 -9.19
C VAL A 14 0.15 -13.98 -9.29
N ASP A 15 0.78 -14.09 -10.46
CA ASP A 15 2.17 -13.69 -10.65
C ASP A 15 2.28 -12.16 -10.58
N GLY A 16 1.36 -11.44 -11.23
CA GLY A 16 1.27 -9.98 -11.15
C GLY A 16 0.98 -9.48 -9.72
N LEU A 17 0.14 -10.19 -8.96
CA LEU A 17 -0.09 -9.90 -7.54
C LEU A 17 1.18 -10.10 -6.71
N GLY A 18 1.99 -11.12 -7.00
CA GLY A 18 3.28 -11.33 -6.35
C GLY A 18 4.26 -10.17 -6.56
N GLU A 19 4.35 -9.65 -7.79
CA GLU A 19 5.16 -8.46 -8.10
C GLU A 19 4.63 -7.21 -7.37
N PHE A 20 3.31 -7.05 -7.32
CA PHE A 20 2.66 -5.98 -6.56
C PHE A 20 2.99 -6.03 -5.07
N LEU A 21 2.85 -7.21 -4.42
CA LEU A 21 3.12 -7.37 -2.99
C LEU A 21 4.57 -7.02 -2.66
N PHE A 22 5.51 -7.46 -3.51
CA PHE A 22 6.92 -7.13 -3.37
C PHE A 22 7.18 -5.62 -3.45
N GLU A 23 6.73 -4.97 -4.53
CA GLU A 23 6.94 -3.53 -4.72
C GLU A 23 6.21 -2.70 -3.66
N ASN A 24 5.00 -3.11 -3.26
CA ASN A 24 4.25 -2.50 -2.16
C ASN A 24 5.05 -2.54 -0.86
N GLY A 25 5.49 -3.74 -0.44
CA GLY A 25 6.24 -3.89 0.80
C GLY A 25 7.58 -3.13 0.80
N MET A 26 8.25 -3.05 -0.35
CA MET A 26 9.46 -2.23 -0.50
C MET A 26 9.18 -0.72 -0.37
N GLN A 27 8.03 -0.24 -0.85
CA GLN A 27 7.61 1.15 -0.68
C GLN A 27 7.29 1.47 0.78
N HIS A 28 6.52 0.62 1.46
CA HIS A 28 6.24 0.79 2.90
C HIS A 28 7.52 0.76 3.74
N GLN A 29 8.47 -0.13 3.42
CA GLN A 29 9.79 -0.11 4.04
C GLN A 29 10.49 1.24 3.89
N LEU A 30 10.50 1.80 2.68
CA LEU A 30 11.11 3.11 2.44
C LEU A 30 10.39 4.23 3.19
N PHE A 31 9.06 4.19 3.26
CA PHE A 31 8.28 5.17 4.02
C PHE A 31 8.66 5.15 5.51
N HIS A 32 8.78 3.96 6.10
CA HIS A 32 9.22 3.81 7.49
C HIS A 32 10.65 4.31 7.70
N ASP A 33 11.57 4.02 6.77
CA ASP A 33 12.97 4.43 6.90
C ASP A 33 13.08 5.97 6.90
N ILE A 34 12.38 6.65 6.00
CA ILE A 34 12.36 8.13 5.94
C ILE A 34 11.69 8.74 7.18
N LEU A 35 10.59 8.14 7.67
CA LEU A 35 9.95 8.57 8.91
C LEU A 35 10.90 8.41 10.11
N ALA A 36 11.59 7.27 10.20
CA ALA A 36 12.55 6.99 11.27
C ALA A 36 13.73 7.97 11.27
N GLU A 37 14.24 8.35 10.09
CA GLU A 37 15.26 9.40 9.95
C GLU A 37 14.80 10.76 10.50
N LYS A 38 13.48 11.02 10.48
CA LYS A 38 12.84 12.22 11.05
C LYS A 38 12.44 12.04 12.53
N GLY A 39 12.79 10.91 13.15
CA GLY A 39 12.44 10.60 14.54
C GLY A 39 10.97 10.21 14.75
N VAL A 40 10.26 9.85 13.68
CA VAL A 40 8.87 9.41 13.71
C VAL A 40 8.82 7.89 13.55
N TYR A 41 8.15 7.22 14.48
CA TYR A 41 8.02 5.76 14.47
C TYR A 41 6.56 5.37 14.35
N SER A 42 6.26 4.46 13.44
CA SER A 42 4.94 3.87 13.22
C SER A 42 5.05 2.34 13.30
N PRO A 43 3.94 1.64 13.59
CA PRO A 43 3.87 0.18 13.45
C PRO A 43 4.27 -0.25 12.04
N LYS A 44 4.96 -1.39 11.97
CA LYS A 44 5.40 -2.02 10.73
C LYS A 44 5.06 -3.51 10.77
N PHE A 45 4.60 -4.04 9.64
CA PHE A 45 4.06 -5.36 9.43
C PHE A 45 4.70 -6.00 8.18
N PRO A 46 4.67 -7.33 8.05
CA PRO A 46 5.18 -8.01 6.87
C PRO A 46 4.19 -7.86 5.70
N LEU A 47 4.49 -6.96 4.76
CA LEU A 47 3.63 -6.71 3.58
C LEU A 47 4.17 -7.29 2.25
N ILE A 48 5.39 -7.85 2.25
CA ILE A 48 6.06 -8.35 1.03
C ILE A 48 5.52 -9.72 0.59
N ASP A 49 5.15 -10.57 1.55
CA ASP A 49 4.76 -11.96 1.30
C ASP A 49 3.40 -12.19 1.95
N ALA A 50 2.40 -12.49 1.12
CA ALA A 50 1.02 -12.73 1.53
C ALA A 50 0.47 -13.90 0.71
N ASP A 51 -0.45 -14.67 1.30
CA ASP A 51 -1.10 -15.78 0.61
C ASP A 51 -2.11 -15.22 -0.42
N PRO A 52 -1.89 -15.40 -1.74
CA PRO A 52 -2.81 -14.91 -2.76
C PRO A 52 -4.21 -15.50 -2.68
N SER A 53 -4.37 -16.63 -1.97
CA SER A 53 -5.67 -17.28 -1.77
C SER A 53 -6.43 -16.78 -0.54
N ASN A 54 -5.78 -15.99 0.33
CA ASN A 54 -6.39 -15.37 1.50
C ASN A 54 -5.62 -14.11 1.92
N LEU A 55 -6.13 -12.95 1.49
CA LEU A 55 -5.51 -11.64 1.74
C LEU A 55 -6.12 -10.89 2.93
N ASP A 56 -7.11 -11.44 3.64
CA ASP A 56 -7.86 -10.71 4.67
C ASP A 56 -6.94 -10.14 5.77
N ASP A 57 -6.03 -10.98 6.29
CA ASP A 57 -5.06 -10.56 7.30
C ASP A 57 -4.10 -9.49 6.75
N TRP A 58 -3.66 -9.64 5.50
CA TRP A 58 -2.78 -8.68 4.83
C TRP A 58 -3.48 -7.34 4.64
N LEU A 59 -4.73 -7.34 4.15
CA LEU A 59 -5.55 -6.13 3.98
C LEU A 59 -5.73 -5.39 5.29
N PHE A 60 -5.99 -6.13 6.37
CA PHE A 60 -6.15 -5.56 7.71
C PHE A 60 -4.89 -4.86 8.20
N VAL A 61 -3.72 -5.52 8.15
CA VAL A 61 -2.48 -4.90 8.63
C VAL A 61 -1.98 -3.81 7.69
N HIS A 62 -2.22 -3.94 6.39
CA HIS A 62 -1.88 -2.93 5.38
C HIS A 62 -2.68 -1.64 5.58
N ASN A 63 -3.99 -1.74 5.85
CA ASN A 63 -4.81 -0.59 6.21
C ASN A 63 -4.31 0.10 7.50
N GLN A 64 -3.88 -0.68 8.50
CA GLN A 64 -3.28 -0.11 9.72
C GLN A 64 -1.99 0.68 9.46
N GLU A 65 -1.11 0.20 8.57
CA GLU A 65 0.08 0.97 8.19
C GLU A 65 -0.29 2.28 7.51
N HIS A 66 -1.23 2.24 6.57
CA HIS A 66 -1.71 3.45 5.91
C HIS A 66 -2.27 4.48 6.90
N GLN A 67 -3.11 4.04 7.86
CA GLN A 67 -3.63 4.91 8.91
C GLN A 67 -2.50 5.50 9.79
N ALA A 68 -1.52 4.69 10.18
CA ALA A 68 -0.41 5.16 11.01
C ALA A 68 0.50 6.14 10.27
N ILE A 69 0.85 5.86 9.01
CA ILE A 69 1.69 6.73 8.17
C ILE A 69 0.95 8.03 7.86
N ALA A 70 -0.32 7.97 7.49
CA ALA A 70 -1.13 9.17 7.24
C ALA A 70 -1.23 10.05 8.49
N SER A 71 -1.50 9.46 9.65
CA SER A 71 -1.50 10.19 10.92
C SER A 71 -0.13 10.82 11.24
N ALA A 72 0.96 10.13 10.96
CA ALA A 72 2.32 10.63 11.15
C ALA A 72 2.66 11.82 10.23
N LEU A 73 2.06 11.85 9.04
CA LEU A 73 2.28 12.88 8.02
C LEU A 73 1.24 14.02 8.07
N GLY A 74 0.21 13.90 8.90
CA GLY A 74 -0.91 14.84 8.95
C GLY A 74 -1.75 14.83 7.66
N LEU A 75 -1.83 13.68 7.00
CA LEU A 75 -2.67 13.46 5.83
C LEU A 75 -4.07 13.02 6.27
N ASP A 76 -5.08 13.49 5.56
CA ASP A 76 -6.40 12.85 5.64
C ASP A 76 -6.29 11.47 4.98
N ASN A 77 -6.65 10.41 5.69
CA ASN A 77 -6.81 9.07 5.11
C ASN A 77 -8.29 8.70 5.07
N PRO A 78 -9.07 9.29 4.14
CA PRO A 78 -10.52 9.06 4.09
C PRO A 78 -10.89 7.68 3.56
N PHE A 79 -9.91 6.87 3.14
CA PHE A 79 -10.14 5.64 2.41
C PHE A 79 -10.02 4.44 3.35
N ASP A 80 -11.12 3.74 3.56
CA ASP A 80 -11.10 2.42 4.19
C ASP A 80 -10.83 1.36 3.12
N LEU A 81 -9.63 0.79 3.14
CA LEU A 81 -9.22 -0.24 2.18
C LEU A 81 -9.87 -1.61 2.46
N LEU A 82 -10.64 -1.75 3.55
CA LEU A 82 -11.29 -2.99 3.95
C LEU A 82 -12.68 -3.20 3.34
N ASP A 83 -13.27 -2.17 2.75
CA ASP A 83 -14.65 -2.21 2.25
C ASP A 83 -14.78 -2.82 0.82
N SER A 84 -13.67 -3.20 0.18
CA SER A 84 -13.66 -3.77 -1.17
C SER A 84 -13.66 -5.30 -1.19
N ASP A 85 -14.50 -5.93 -2.02
CA ASP A 85 -14.43 -7.38 -2.27
C ASP A 85 -13.43 -7.69 -3.38
N TRP A 86 -12.25 -8.19 -3.01
CA TRP A 86 -11.19 -8.56 -3.96
C TRP A 86 -11.53 -9.77 -4.85
N ASN A 87 -12.68 -10.41 -4.66
CA ASN A 87 -13.19 -11.44 -5.56
C ASN A 87 -14.15 -10.89 -6.63
N VAL A 88 -14.43 -9.59 -6.60
CA VAL A 88 -15.21 -8.86 -7.61
C VAL A 88 -14.26 -7.98 -8.40
N GLU A 89 -14.23 -8.15 -9.73
CA GLU A 89 -13.24 -7.49 -10.60
C GLU A 89 -13.31 -5.96 -10.53
N ASP A 90 -14.52 -5.39 -10.53
CA ASP A 90 -14.69 -3.94 -10.44
C ASP A 90 -14.19 -3.40 -9.08
N ASP A 91 -14.56 -4.04 -7.97
CA ASP A 91 -14.12 -3.68 -6.62
C ASP A 91 -12.59 -3.79 -6.47
N PHE A 92 -11.96 -4.79 -7.10
CA PHE A 92 -10.51 -4.94 -7.12
C PHE A 92 -9.82 -3.76 -7.82
N TYR A 93 -10.31 -3.33 -8.99
CA TYR A 93 -9.71 -2.19 -9.68
C TYR A 93 -9.99 -0.86 -8.99
N ASP A 94 -11.15 -0.71 -8.36
CA ASP A 94 -11.45 0.45 -7.51
C ASP A 94 -10.48 0.49 -6.32
N TRP A 95 -10.26 -0.64 -5.65
CA TRP A 95 -9.27 -0.78 -4.57
C TRP A 95 -7.86 -0.40 -5.05
N LEU A 96 -7.43 -0.93 -6.21
CA LEU A 96 -6.10 -0.67 -6.77
C LEU A 96 -5.89 0.82 -7.06
N SER A 97 -6.92 1.50 -7.58
CA SER A 97 -6.86 2.94 -7.85
C SER A 97 -6.74 3.77 -6.58
N ILE A 98 -7.51 3.42 -5.55
CA ILE A 98 -7.48 4.09 -4.24
C ILE A 98 -6.13 3.86 -3.55
N HIS A 99 -5.66 2.62 -3.54
CA HIS A 99 -4.35 2.23 -3.00
C HIS A 99 -3.21 3.04 -3.63
N LEU A 100 -3.17 3.09 -4.97
CA LEU A 100 -2.18 3.88 -5.70
C LEU A 100 -2.22 5.36 -5.31
N ASN A 101 -3.41 5.93 -5.15
CA ASN A 101 -3.57 7.32 -4.76
C ASN A 101 -2.97 7.60 -3.37
N ILE A 102 -3.19 6.70 -2.41
CA ILE A 102 -2.60 6.82 -1.06
C ILE A 102 -1.07 6.80 -1.14
N HIS A 103 -0.49 5.87 -1.92
CA HIS A 103 0.96 5.82 -2.13
C HIS A 103 1.50 7.13 -2.70
N GLN A 104 0.84 7.70 -3.71
CA GLN A 104 1.22 8.97 -4.31
C GLN A 104 1.18 10.14 -3.31
N GLN A 105 0.16 10.19 -2.43
CA GLN A 105 0.07 11.21 -1.39
C GLN A 105 1.21 11.07 -0.37
N ILE A 106 1.50 9.86 0.10
CA ILE A 106 2.60 9.58 1.04
C ILE A 106 3.95 9.97 0.42
N ILE A 107 4.20 9.55 -0.82
CA ILE A 107 5.40 9.89 -1.59
C ILE A 107 5.60 11.40 -1.67
N SER A 108 4.53 12.13 -2.01
CA SER A 108 4.55 13.59 -2.10
C SER A 108 4.85 14.24 -0.75
N ALA A 109 4.19 13.79 0.32
CA ALA A 109 4.39 14.30 1.68
C ALA A 109 5.80 14.00 2.24
N LEU A 110 6.39 12.87 1.85
CA LEU A 110 7.76 12.52 2.23
C LEU A 110 8.82 13.24 1.40
N GLY A 111 8.44 13.85 0.27
CA GLY A 111 9.34 14.53 -0.65
C GLY A 111 10.19 13.59 -1.51
N ILE A 112 9.71 12.38 -1.76
CA ILE A 112 10.40 11.39 -2.59
C ILE A 112 10.18 11.78 -4.06
N SER A 113 11.26 12.06 -4.79
CA SER A 113 11.19 12.32 -6.23
C SER A 113 11.00 11.01 -7.01
N ASN A 114 9.98 10.95 -7.85
CA ASN A 114 9.86 9.90 -8.88
C ASN A 114 11.01 10.10 -9.87
N GLY A 115 12.01 9.22 -9.79
CA GLY A 115 13.11 9.16 -10.75
C GLY A 115 12.68 8.64 -12.11
#